data_AF-B6A8G7-F1
#
_entry.id   AF-B6A8G7-F1
#
_cell.length_a   1.000
_cell.length_b   1.000
_cell.length_c   1.000
_cell.angle_alpha   90.00
_cell.angle_beta   90.00
_cell.angle_gamma   90.00
#
_symmetry.space_group_name_H-M   'P 1'
#
loop_
_entity.id
_entity.type
_entity.pdbx_description
1 polymer ?
#
loop_
_entity_poly.entity_id
_entity_poly.type
_entity_poly.pdbx_seq_one_letter_code
_entity_poly.pdbx_strand_id
1 'polypeptide(L)'
;PETWHDARLRCSLQGAVLASPTSSAMAAEMRHIMKNFFLQDTEIFTGIHATFSSGSYYTVDGIPLSKIPLVWANDEPDNFGNKERCITFNSNGSAADRMCEEPRPYICFRSGKKEVLTNKCGTSRVRRLSFSCLNQVLSEDEEQSNSTGTTHVD
;
A
#
# COMPACT_ATOMS: atom_id res chain seq x y z
N PRO A 1 15.47 0.59 4.53
CA PRO A 1 14.71 1.52 5.40
C PRO A 1 15.09 2.95 5.07
N GLU A 2 14.17 3.90 5.18
CA GLU A 2 14.37 5.32 4.83
C GLU A 2 13.51 6.21 5.74
N THR A 3 13.82 7.51 5.85
CA THR A 3 12.89 8.48 6.45
C THR A 3 11.58 8.54 5.65
N TRP A 4 10.49 9.02 6.24
CA TRP A 4 9.22 9.11 5.52
C TRP A 4 9.33 9.99 4.27
N HIS A 5 10.06 11.10 4.37
CA HIS A 5 10.28 12.02 3.26
C HIS A 5 11.02 11.33 2.10
N ASP A 6 12.10 10.61 2.41
CA ASP A 6 12.90 9.90 1.40
C ASP A 6 12.15 8.71 0.81
N ALA A 7 11.38 7.97 1.61
CA ALA A 7 10.50 6.90 1.14
C ALA A 7 9.48 7.41 0.12
N ARG A 8 8.80 8.53 0.44
CA ARG A 8 7.87 9.19 -0.48
C ARG A 8 8.57 9.60 -1.78
N LEU A 9 9.74 10.25 -1.68
CA LEU A 9 10.50 10.70 -2.84
C LEU A 9 10.90 9.53 -3.75
N ARG A 10 11.41 8.43 -3.17
CA ARG A 10 11.80 7.23 -3.91
C ARG A 10 10.63 6.59 -4.65
N CYS A 11 9.44 6.51 -4.04
CA CYS A 11 8.25 6.03 -4.75
C CYS A 11 7.88 6.97 -5.91
N SER A 12 7.94 8.28 -5.69
CA SER A 12 7.63 9.27 -6.73
C SER A 12 8.58 9.18 -7.92
N LEU A 13 9.88 8.94 -7.70
CA LEU A 13 10.87 8.73 -8.76
C LEU A 13 10.57 7.51 -9.65
N GLN A 14 9.77 6.56 -9.17
CA GLN A 14 9.34 5.37 -9.92
C GLN A 14 7.94 5.54 -10.56
N GLY A 15 7.36 6.73 -10.50
CA GLY A 15 5.97 6.96 -10.95
C GLY A 15 4.95 6.22 -10.09
N ALA A 16 5.26 6.01 -8.81
CA ALA A 16 4.44 5.36 -7.80
C ALA A 16 4.17 6.33 -6.64
N VAL A 17 3.32 5.91 -5.70
CA VAL A 17 3.04 6.62 -4.45
C VAL A 17 3.35 5.74 -3.25
N LEU A 18 3.61 6.34 -2.09
CA LEU A 18 3.82 5.58 -0.86
C LEU A 18 2.50 4.88 -0.47
N ALA A 19 2.53 3.55 -0.34
CA ALA A 19 1.32 2.75 -0.17
C ALA A 19 0.53 3.17 1.09
N SER A 20 -0.80 3.17 1.00
CA SER A 20 -1.69 3.48 2.12
C SER A 20 -2.88 2.53 2.12
N PRO A 21 -3.39 2.10 3.29
CA PRO A 21 -4.51 1.15 3.40
C PRO A 21 -5.87 1.81 3.11
N THR A 22 -6.01 2.50 1.98
CA THR A 22 -7.17 3.33 1.60
C THR A 22 -8.46 2.56 1.33
N SER A 23 -8.38 1.23 1.26
CA SER A 23 -9.51 0.32 1.17
C SER A 23 -9.17 -1.01 1.82
N SER A 24 -10.19 -1.83 2.12
CA SER A 24 -10.00 -3.18 2.66
C SER A 24 -9.15 -4.07 1.74
N ALA A 25 -9.29 -3.94 0.42
CA ALA A 25 -8.49 -4.65 -0.56
C ALA A 25 -7.00 -4.22 -0.49
N MET A 26 -6.74 -2.90 -0.49
CA MET A 26 -5.38 -2.38 -0.33
C MET A 26 -4.73 -2.83 0.98
N ALA A 27 -5.48 -2.76 2.09
CA ALA A 27 -5.00 -3.21 3.39
C ALA A 27 -4.70 -4.73 3.42
N ALA A 28 -5.51 -5.54 2.74
CA ALA A 28 -5.29 -6.97 2.62
C ALA A 28 -4.00 -7.29 1.84
N GLU A 29 -3.78 -6.63 0.70
CA GLU A 29 -2.56 -6.79 -0.10
C GLU A 29 -1.32 -6.32 0.66
N MET A 30 -1.38 -5.16 1.32
CA MET A 30 -0.29 -4.68 2.16
C MET A 30 0.06 -5.71 3.25
N ARG A 31 -0.93 -6.26 3.97
CA ARG A 31 -0.68 -7.33 4.96
C ARG A 31 -0.07 -8.57 4.33
N HIS A 32 -0.54 -8.99 3.16
CA HIS A 32 -0.01 -10.15 2.47
C HIS A 32 1.48 -9.97 2.14
N ILE A 33 1.85 -8.82 1.57
CA ILE A 33 3.25 -8.49 1.27
C ILE A 33 4.06 -8.44 2.57
N MET A 34 3.53 -7.80 3.62
CA MET A 34 4.23 -7.70 4.90
C MET A 34 4.55 -9.05 5.52
N LYS A 35 3.59 -9.99 5.49
CA LYS A 35 3.79 -11.34 6.05
C LYS A 35 4.80 -12.18 5.28
N ASN A 36 4.95 -11.95 3.98
CA ASN A 36 5.82 -12.76 3.12
C ASN A 36 7.24 -12.21 2.98
N PHE A 37 7.41 -10.89 3.07
CA PHE A 37 8.67 -10.23 2.72
C PHE A 37 9.33 -9.47 3.86
N PHE A 38 8.67 -9.33 5.01
CA PHE A 38 9.21 -8.63 6.16
C PHE A 38 9.23 -9.54 7.39
N LEU A 39 10.07 -9.18 8.35
CA LEU A 39 10.11 -9.87 9.64
C LEU A 39 8.80 -9.64 10.38
N GLN A 40 8.45 -10.58 11.26
CA GLN A 40 7.33 -10.43 12.18
C GLN A 40 7.45 -9.11 12.96
N ASP A 41 6.31 -8.46 13.23
CA ASP A 41 6.21 -7.17 13.92
C ASP A 41 6.89 -5.97 13.24
N THR A 42 7.35 -6.13 11.99
CA THR A 42 7.80 -4.98 11.20
C THR A 42 6.64 -4.02 10.95
N GLU A 43 6.88 -2.74 11.23
CA GLU A 43 6.04 -1.63 10.81
C GLU A 43 6.63 -0.99 9.55
N ILE A 44 5.78 -0.70 8.56
CA ILE A 44 6.18 0.06 7.38
C ILE A 44 5.58 1.46 7.40
N PHE A 45 6.25 2.43 6.78
CA PHE A 45 5.60 3.71 6.50
C PHE A 45 4.46 3.54 5.53
N THR A 46 3.34 4.21 5.83
CA THR A 46 2.27 4.47 4.87
C THR A 46 2.43 5.84 4.25
N GLY A 47 1.66 6.10 3.19
CA GLY A 47 1.52 7.44 2.62
C GLY A 47 0.71 8.42 3.49
N ILE A 48 0.21 8.03 4.66
CA ILE A 48 -0.60 8.90 5.53
C ILE A 48 0.32 9.72 6.46
N HIS A 49 0.13 11.03 6.48
CA HIS A 49 0.98 11.95 7.25
C HIS A 49 0.27 13.27 7.61
N ALA A 50 0.80 13.96 8.62
CA ALA A 50 0.39 15.28 9.11
C ALA A 50 1.56 16.30 9.06
N THR A 51 2.53 16.09 8.16
CA THR A 51 3.74 16.95 8.08
C THR A 51 3.46 18.38 7.60
N PHE A 52 2.31 18.63 6.94
CA PHE A 52 1.91 19.98 6.52
C PHE A 52 1.19 20.76 7.62
N SER A 53 0.30 20.09 8.37
CA SER A 53 -0.49 20.69 9.44
C SER A 53 -0.67 19.64 10.53
N SER A 54 -0.13 19.93 11.72
CA SER A 54 -0.18 19.00 12.86
C SER A 54 -1.63 18.62 13.18
N GLY A 55 -1.86 17.34 13.48
CA GLY A 55 -3.20 16.78 13.74
C GLY A 55 -4.08 16.60 12.49
N SER A 56 -3.65 17.03 11.32
CA SER A 56 -4.42 16.92 10.07
C SER A 56 -3.78 15.88 9.14
N TYR A 57 -4.22 14.62 9.27
CA TYR A 57 -3.66 13.49 8.54
C TYR A 57 -4.32 13.25 7.18
N TYR A 58 -3.49 13.15 6.14
CA TYR A 58 -3.90 12.84 4.77
C TYR A 58 -2.92 11.86 4.12
N THR A 59 -3.41 11.08 3.16
CA THR A 59 -2.51 10.39 2.22
C THR A 59 -1.77 11.40 1.34
N VAL A 60 -0.67 10.97 0.72
CA VAL A 60 0.04 11.74 -0.32
C VAL A 60 -0.92 12.21 -1.43
N ASP A 61 -1.97 11.44 -1.73
CA ASP A 61 -2.99 11.75 -2.75
C ASP A 61 -4.17 12.59 -2.21
N GLY A 62 -4.10 13.07 -0.97
CA GLY A 62 -5.09 13.99 -0.39
C GLY A 62 -6.34 13.33 0.21
N ILE A 63 -6.34 12.01 0.42
CA ILE A 63 -7.45 11.33 1.09
C ILE A 63 -7.32 11.58 2.61
N PRO A 64 -8.30 12.20 3.27
CA PRO A 64 -8.25 12.42 4.72
C PRO A 64 -8.33 11.08 5.47
N LEU A 65 -7.62 11.00 6.60
CA LEU A 65 -7.61 9.81 7.47
C LEU A 65 -9.03 9.35 7.88
N SER A 66 -9.98 10.27 8.04
CA SER A 66 -11.37 9.97 8.39
C SER A 66 -12.13 9.13 7.35
N LYS A 67 -11.61 9.02 6.12
CA LYS A 67 -12.19 8.18 5.05
C LYS A 67 -11.50 6.81 4.92
N ILE A 68 -10.47 6.54 5.70
CA ILE A 68 -9.64 5.33 5.61
C ILE A 68 -10.05 4.39 6.74
N PRO A 69 -10.36 3.12 6.48
CA PRO A 69 -10.75 2.14 7.50
C PRO A 69 -9.52 1.63 8.26
N LEU A 70 -8.88 2.53 9.02
CA LEU A 70 -7.67 2.23 9.78
C LEU A 70 -8.03 1.64 11.16
N VAL A 71 -7.28 0.64 11.58
CA VAL A 71 -7.36 0.07 12.93
C VAL A 71 -6.08 0.46 13.67
N TRP A 72 -6.20 1.13 14.81
CA TRP A 72 -5.04 1.48 15.63
C TRP A 72 -4.50 0.26 16.37
N ALA A 73 -3.20 0.22 16.60
CA ALA A 73 -2.61 -0.73 17.53
C ALA A 73 -3.00 -0.36 18.97
N ASN A 74 -2.73 -1.28 19.90
CA ASN A 74 -2.95 -0.98 21.31
C ASN A 74 -2.10 0.24 21.69
N ASP A 75 -2.70 1.13 22.48
CA ASP A 75 -2.11 2.37 22.97
C ASP A 75 -1.82 3.43 21.90
N GLU A 76 -2.27 3.23 20.66
CA GLU A 76 -2.11 4.17 19.54
C GLU A 76 -3.42 4.89 19.17
N PRO A 77 -3.35 6.09 18.56
CA PRO A 77 -2.15 6.92 18.40
C PRO A 77 -1.75 7.59 19.72
N ASP A 78 -0.46 7.67 20.04
CA ASP A 78 0.04 8.26 21.30
C ASP A 78 0.69 9.64 21.12
N ASN A 79 1.02 10.01 19.89
CA ASN A 79 1.70 11.25 19.52
C ASN A 79 2.89 11.55 20.44
N PHE A 80 3.78 10.57 20.59
CA PHE A 80 4.88 10.62 21.54
C PHE A 80 5.70 11.92 21.43
N GLY A 81 5.75 12.68 22.52
CA GLY A 81 6.50 13.94 22.60
C GLY A 81 6.00 15.04 21.65
N ASN A 82 4.78 14.95 21.12
CA ASN A 82 4.20 15.85 20.11
C ASN A 82 4.98 15.90 18.79
N LYS A 83 5.69 14.82 18.46
CA LYS A 83 6.60 14.75 17.31
C LYS A 83 6.09 13.83 16.19
N GLU A 84 5.14 12.97 16.47
CA GLU A 84 4.71 11.93 15.54
C GLU A 84 3.72 12.50 14.52
N ARG A 85 4.09 12.38 13.25
CA ARG A 85 3.38 13.01 12.13
C ARG A 85 3.24 12.08 10.95
N CYS A 86 3.64 10.81 11.08
CA CYS A 86 3.61 9.83 10.02
C CYS A 86 2.95 8.56 10.54
N ILE A 87 2.08 7.95 9.73
CA ILE A 87 1.37 6.73 10.13
C ILE A 87 2.10 5.52 9.59
N THR A 88 2.33 4.53 10.45
CA THR A 88 2.83 3.21 10.09
C THR A 88 1.73 2.17 10.04
N PHE A 89 2.02 1.04 9.41
CA PHE A 89 1.11 -0.10 9.31
C PHE A 89 1.92 -1.39 9.49
N ASN A 90 1.37 -2.38 10.20
CA ASN A 90 2.04 -3.66 10.44
C ASN A 90 1.33 -4.85 9.77
N SER A 91 1.95 -6.02 9.86
CA SER A 91 1.45 -7.26 9.24
C SER A 91 0.15 -7.79 9.87
N ASN A 92 -0.18 -7.35 11.10
CA ASN A 92 -1.45 -7.64 11.76
C ASN A 92 -2.58 -6.74 11.24
N GLY A 93 -2.25 -5.67 10.53
CA GLY A 93 -3.20 -4.70 10.00
C GLY A 93 -3.54 -3.57 10.96
N SER A 94 -2.74 -3.38 12.00
CA SER A 94 -2.86 -2.24 12.88
C SER A 94 -1.86 -1.13 12.51
N ALA A 95 -2.20 0.07 12.91
CA ALA A 95 -1.48 1.29 12.61
C ALA A 95 -1.02 2.00 13.89
N ALA A 96 0.00 2.83 13.75
CA ALA A 96 0.54 3.67 14.80
C ALA A 96 0.95 5.02 14.21
N ASP A 97 0.95 6.09 14.99
CA ASP A 97 1.71 7.29 14.61
C ASP A 97 3.16 7.14 15.07
N ARG A 98 4.08 7.64 14.24
CA ARG A 98 5.52 7.57 14.46
C ARG A 98 6.20 8.85 14.02
N MET A 99 7.40 9.08 14.55
CA MET A 99 8.29 10.13 14.07
C MET A 99 8.67 9.86 12.60
N CYS A 100 8.55 10.89 11.77
CA CYS A 100 8.79 10.78 10.33
C CYS A 100 10.28 10.61 10.00
N GLU A 101 11.14 11.06 10.90
CA GLU A 101 12.59 11.09 10.78
C GLU A 101 13.23 9.73 11.13
N GLU A 102 12.51 8.83 11.80
CA GLU A 102 13.00 7.49 12.12
C GLU A 102 12.93 6.58 10.89
N PRO A 103 14.05 6.04 10.40
CA PRO A 103 14.05 5.23 9.19
C PRO A 103 13.23 3.95 9.34
N ARG A 104 12.28 3.72 8.44
CA ARG A 104 11.43 2.51 8.41
C ARG A 104 11.37 1.91 7.01
N PRO A 105 11.06 0.61 6.89
CA PRO A 105 10.74 0.04 5.58
C PRO A 105 9.43 0.64 5.02
N TYR A 106 9.20 0.46 3.73
CA TYR A 106 8.05 1.03 3.03
C TYR A 106 7.72 0.22 1.77
N ILE A 107 6.50 0.41 1.27
CA ILE A 107 6.04 -0.19 0.02
C ILE A 107 5.62 0.95 -0.91
N CYS A 108 6.09 0.91 -2.16
CA CYS A 108 5.59 1.78 -3.20
C CYS A 108 4.41 1.11 -3.92
N PHE A 109 3.36 1.87 -4.17
CA PHE A 109 2.17 1.43 -4.85
C PHE A 109 1.99 2.20 -6.15
N ARG A 110 1.70 1.49 -7.24
CA ARG A 110 1.28 2.10 -8.49
C ARG A 110 -0.03 1.46 -8.95
N SER A 111 -1.01 2.31 -9.22
CA SER A 111 -2.21 1.87 -9.93
C SER A 111 -1.81 1.28 -11.28
N GLY A 112 -2.00 -0.03 -11.44
CA GLY A 112 -1.88 -0.66 -12.74
C GLY A 112 -2.88 -0.01 -13.69
N LYS A 113 -2.45 0.37 -14.89
CA LYS A 113 -3.42 0.60 -15.96
C LYS A 113 -4.18 -0.71 -16.12
N LYS A 114 -5.51 -0.65 -16.24
CA LYS A 114 -6.30 -1.76 -16.81
C LYS A 114 -5.90 -1.88 -18.29
N GLU A 115 -4.71 -2.41 -18.52
CA GLU A 115 -4.29 -2.88 -19.83
C GLU A 115 -5.12 -4.13 -20.07
N VAL A 116 -6.30 -3.93 -20.66
CA VAL A 116 -7.06 -5.04 -21.25
C VAL A 116 -6.22 -5.52 -22.42
N LEU A 117 -5.31 -6.46 -22.16
CA LEU A 117 -4.59 -7.14 -23.21
C LEU A 117 -5.57 -8.10 -23.88
N THR A 118 -6.36 -7.58 -24.81
CA THR A 118 -7.21 -8.39 -25.69
C THR A 118 -6.32 -9.05 -26.71
N ASN A 119 -6.11 -10.36 -26.57
CA ASN A 119 -5.64 -11.14 -27.71
C ASN A 119 -6.77 -11.25 -28.76
N LYS A 120 -6.44 -11.59 -30.01
CA LYS A 120 -7.42 -11.74 -31.11
C LYS A 120 -8.54 -12.77 -30.85
N CYS A 121 -8.49 -13.49 -29.72
CA CYS A 121 -9.48 -14.48 -29.29
C CYS A 121 -10.38 -13.98 -28.14
N GLY A 122 -10.36 -12.68 -27.79
CA GLY A 122 -11.24 -12.10 -26.78
C GLY A 122 -10.85 -12.41 -25.32
N THR A 123 -9.72 -13.07 -25.07
CA THR A 123 -9.20 -13.25 -23.71
C THR A 123 -8.71 -11.90 -23.21
N SER A 124 -9.27 -11.41 -22.10
CA SER A 124 -8.87 -10.17 -21.43
C SER A 124 -8.08 -10.49 -20.17
N ARG A 125 -6.78 -10.13 -20.12
CA ARG A 125 -6.04 -10.14 -18.85
C ARG A 125 -6.30 -8.83 -18.09
N VAL A 126 -6.69 -8.93 -16.82
CA VAL A 126 -6.79 -7.77 -15.92
C VAL A 126 -5.53 -7.75 -15.07
N ARG A 127 -4.64 -6.77 -15.28
CA ARG A 127 -3.54 -6.50 -14.35
C ARG A 127 -4.09 -5.92 -13.04
N ARG A 128 -3.66 -6.46 -11.91
CA ARG A 128 -4.08 -6.02 -10.57
C ARG A 128 -3.07 -5.00 -10.00
N LEU A 129 -3.30 -4.57 -8.77
CA LEU A 129 -2.49 -3.60 -8.03
C LEU A 129 -1.02 -4.03 -8.05
N SER A 130 -0.12 -3.14 -8.47
CA SER A 130 1.31 -3.42 -8.47
C SER A 130 1.97 -2.73 -7.28
N PHE A 131 2.58 -3.53 -6.41
CA PHE A 131 3.34 -3.07 -5.27
C PHE A 131 4.80 -3.47 -5.45
N SER A 132 5.72 -2.52 -5.26
CA SER A 132 7.15 -2.79 -5.23
C SER A 132 7.69 -2.56 -3.81
N CYS A 133 8.33 -3.60 -3.27
CA CYS A 133 9.25 -3.45 -2.15
C CYS A 133 10.59 -3.02 -2.71
N LEU A 134 11.16 -1.92 -2.21
CA LEU A 134 12.49 -1.47 -2.64
C LEU A 134 13.56 -2.38 -2.03
N ASN A 135 13.71 -3.57 -2.62
CA ASN A 135 14.86 -4.50 -2.69
C ASN A 135 14.48 -5.92 -3.17
N GLN A 136 13.25 -6.17 -3.63
CA GLN A 136 12.93 -7.40 -4.37
C GLN A 136 11.79 -7.13 -5.36
N VAL A 137 12.06 -7.36 -6.64
CA VAL A 137 11.06 -7.33 -7.71
C VAL A 137 10.18 -8.55 -7.54
N LEU A 138 8.92 -8.36 -7.17
CA LEU A 138 7.90 -9.40 -7.28
C LEU A 138 7.24 -9.24 -8.64
N SER A 139 7.60 -10.13 -9.55
CA SER A 139 6.84 -10.39 -10.77
C SER A 139 5.58 -11.18 -10.40
N GLU A 140 4.43 -10.71 -10.87
CA GLU A 140 3.10 -11.29 -10.63
C GLU A 140 3.03 -12.76 -11.10
N ASP A 141 2.58 -13.66 -10.23
CA ASP A 141 2.21 -15.04 -10.60
C ASP A 141 0.92 -15.04 -11.43
N GLU A 142 0.95 -15.84 -12.50
CA GLU A 142 -0.08 -15.95 -13.52
C GLU A 142 -1.22 -16.88 -13.06
N GLU A 143 -2.35 -16.32 -12.62
CA GLU A 143 -3.55 -17.14 -12.35
C GLU A 143 -4.45 -17.21 -13.59
N GLN A 144 -4.49 -18.39 -14.23
CA GLN A 144 -5.35 -18.68 -15.38
C GLN A 144 -6.76 -19.03 -14.92
N SER A 145 -7.68 -18.06 -15.01
CA SER A 145 -9.11 -18.34 -14.91
C SER A 145 -9.59 -18.95 -16.24
N ASN A 146 -9.76 -20.26 -16.27
CA ASN A 146 -10.36 -20.95 -17.41
C ASN A 146 -11.90 -20.78 -17.35
N SER A 147 -12.46 -19.87 -18.13
CA SER A 147 -13.93 -19.78 -18.31
C SER A 147 -14.33 -20.59 -19.54
N THR A 148 -14.68 -21.87 -19.35
CA THR A 148 -15.49 -22.60 -20.32
C THR A 148 -16.89 -21.98 -20.34
N GLY A 149 -17.15 -21.21 -21.40
CA GLY A 149 -18.47 -20.71 -21.74
C GLY A 149 -18.68 -20.83 -23.24
N THR A 150 -19.36 -21.90 -23.66
CA THR A 150 -20.00 -21.99 -24.98
C THR A 150 -21.44 -22.40 -24.78
N THR A 151 -22.35 -21.45 -24.99
CA THR A 151 -23.79 -21.66 -25.11
C THR A 151 -24.18 -21.80 -26.58
N HIS A 152 -25.00 -22.83 -26.85
CA HIS A 152 -26.03 -23.02 -27.89
C HIS A 152 -25.65 -22.98 -29.39
N VAL A 153 -26.17 -23.97 -30.15
CA VAL A 153 -27.37 -23.82 -31.01
C VAL A 153 -28.08 -25.18 -31.09
N ASP A 154 -29.41 -25.19 -31.03
CA ASP A 154 -30.29 -26.33 -31.38
C ASP A 154 -30.32 -26.61 -32.89
#